data_AF-J2SUJ2-F1
#
_entry.id   AF-J2SUJ2-F1
#
_cell.length_a   1.000
_cell.length_b   1.000
_cell.length_c   1.000
_cell.angle_alpha   90.00
_cell.angle_beta   90.00
_cell.angle_gamma   90.00
#
_symmetry.space_group_name_H-M   'P 1'
#
loop_
_entity.id
_entity.type
_entity.pdbx_description
1 polymer ?
#
loop_
_entity_poly.entity_id
_entity_poly.type
_entity_poly.pdbx_seq_one_letter_code
_entity_poly.pdbx_strand_id
1 'polypeptide(L)'
;MKRFYSRTTGNTYLAGYHTSLPDDAVEIDNERYDAVIANPKAGTARAHDDEGLPVLVELAPLSDEELSQEAKAWRDQAFDRVVWLRDRHRDEVELMKTTTLSDSEYQELLVYLQALRKWPQAKKFPSKRSRPKRPAWLVD
;
A
#
# COMPACT_ATOMS: atom_id res chain seq x y z
N MET A 1 -9.43 -25.60 26.37
CA MET A 1 -9.77 -26.08 25.02
C MET A 1 -8.47 -26.16 24.23
N LYS A 2 -8.15 -27.32 23.65
CA LYS A 2 -6.90 -27.51 22.90
C LYS A 2 -6.94 -26.78 21.56
N ARG A 3 -5.83 -26.16 21.19
CA ARG A 3 -5.64 -25.42 19.94
C ARG A 3 -4.52 -26.05 19.15
N PHE A 4 -4.69 -26.14 17.85
CA PHE A 4 -3.70 -26.60 16.91
C PHE A 4 -3.42 -25.50 15.89
N TYR A 5 -2.20 -25.45 15.38
CA TYR A 5 -1.79 -24.52 14.35
C TYR A 5 -1.20 -25.29 13.18
N SER A 6 -1.61 -24.97 11.96
CA SER A 6 -1.03 -25.55 10.74
C SER A 6 -0.25 -24.46 10.01
N ARG A 7 1.03 -24.74 9.77
CA ARG A 7 1.95 -23.87 9.04
C ARG A 7 1.52 -23.70 7.58
N THR A 8 1.06 -24.78 6.95
CA THR A 8 0.62 -24.81 5.57
C THR A 8 -0.59 -23.93 5.34
N THR A 9 -1.53 -23.92 6.28
CA THR A 9 -2.77 -23.13 6.16
C THR A 9 -2.65 -21.75 6.79
N GLY A 10 -1.68 -21.56 7.70
CA GLY A 10 -1.51 -20.33 8.48
C GLY A 10 -2.62 -20.11 9.51
N ASN A 11 -3.43 -21.13 9.81
CA ASN A 11 -4.65 -21.01 10.62
C ASN A 11 -4.59 -21.82 11.91
N THR A 12 -5.48 -21.44 12.84
CA THR A 12 -5.69 -22.16 14.10
C THR A 12 -6.94 -23.01 14.08
N TYR A 13 -6.83 -24.23 14.57
CA TYR A 13 -7.89 -25.22 14.64
C TYR A 13 -8.18 -25.57 16.10
N LEU A 14 -9.45 -25.59 16.47
CA LEU A 14 -9.91 -25.90 17.82
C LEU A 14 -10.37 -27.36 17.90
N ALA A 15 -9.87 -28.08 18.90
CA ALA A 15 -10.32 -29.43 19.23
C ALA A 15 -11.83 -29.44 19.51
N GLY A 16 -12.57 -30.33 18.85
CA GLY A 16 -14.02 -30.48 19.02
C GLY A 16 -14.87 -29.52 18.18
N TYR A 17 -14.29 -28.49 17.57
CA TYR A 17 -14.97 -27.65 16.57
C TYR A 17 -14.59 -28.03 15.13
N HIS A 18 -13.31 -28.37 14.92
CA HIS A 18 -12.84 -28.82 13.61
C HIS A 18 -12.81 -30.34 13.61
N THR A 19 -13.51 -30.94 12.63
CA THR A 19 -13.62 -32.40 12.46
C THR A 19 -12.45 -32.98 11.68
N SER A 20 -11.72 -32.15 10.93
CA SER A 20 -10.50 -32.51 10.21
C SER A 20 -9.40 -31.53 10.60
N LEU A 21 -8.24 -32.06 10.99
CA LEU A 21 -7.03 -31.29 11.19
C LEU A 21 -6.10 -31.51 9.99
N PRO A 22 -5.40 -30.47 9.53
CA PRO A 22 -4.28 -30.65 8.60
C PRO A 22 -3.21 -31.59 9.18
N ASP A 23 -2.50 -32.32 8.32
CA ASP A 23 -1.44 -33.25 8.74
C ASP A 23 -0.28 -32.55 9.46
N ASP A 24 -0.05 -31.28 9.15
CA ASP A 24 0.98 -30.44 9.75
C ASP A 24 0.47 -29.65 10.98
N ALA A 25 -0.75 -29.94 11.46
CA ALA A 25 -1.32 -29.24 12.60
C ALA A 25 -0.67 -29.68 13.91
N VAL A 26 0.02 -28.75 14.57
CA VAL A 26 0.71 -28.96 15.85
C VAL A 26 -0.01 -28.28 17.00
N GLU A 27 -0.08 -28.91 18.17
CA GLU A 27 -0.72 -28.33 19.35
C GLU A 27 0.06 -27.08 19.80
N ILE A 28 -0.63 -25.96 20.02
CA ILE A 28 -0.05 -24.73 20.57
C ILE A 28 -0.72 -24.39 21.90
N ASP A 29 0.07 -23.83 22.81
CA ASP A 29 -0.46 -23.32 24.07
C ASP A 29 -1.28 -22.02 23.86
N ASN A 30 -2.03 -21.65 24.90
CA ASN A 30 -2.85 -20.45 24.86
C ASN A 30 -2.01 -19.16 24.86
N GLU A 31 -0.83 -19.17 25.47
CA GLU A 31 0.02 -17.99 25.59
C GLU A 31 0.56 -17.57 24.22
N ARG A 32 1.06 -18.52 23.43
CA ARG A 32 1.47 -18.31 22.04
C ARG A 32 0.29 -17.89 21.17
N TYR A 33 -0.87 -18.52 21.33
CA TYR A 33 -2.08 -18.09 20.61
C TYR A 33 -2.42 -16.64 20.93
N ASP A 34 -2.46 -16.27 22.21
CA ASP A 34 -2.85 -14.93 22.63
C ASP A 34 -1.83 -13.88 22.18
N ALA A 35 -0.53 -14.15 22.34
CA ALA A 35 0.53 -13.20 22.00
C ALA A 35 0.74 -13.04 20.49
N VAL A 36 0.62 -14.11 19.70
CA VAL A 36 0.97 -14.09 18.26
C VAL A 36 -0.26 -13.94 17.37
N ILE A 37 -1.41 -14.50 17.77
CA ILE A 37 -2.57 -14.66 16.90
C ILE A 37 -3.72 -13.75 17.33
N ALA A 38 -4.13 -13.77 18.60
CA ALA A 38 -5.24 -12.97 19.09
C ALA A 38 -4.87 -11.49 19.32
N ASN A 39 -3.69 -11.24 19.89
CA ASN A 39 -3.21 -9.90 20.27
C ASN A 39 -1.79 -9.61 19.74
N PRO A 40 -1.59 -9.61 18.41
CA PRO A 40 -0.26 -9.38 17.85
C PRO A 40 0.28 -7.98 18.20
N LYS A 41 1.57 -7.91 18.53
CA LYS A 41 2.29 -6.63 18.74
C LYS A 41 2.19 -5.77 17.49
N ALA A 42 1.81 -4.50 17.63
CA ALA A 42 1.76 -3.56 16.52
C ALA A 42 3.15 -3.42 15.85
N GLY A 43 3.19 -3.40 14.51
CA GLY A 43 4.43 -3.32 13.74
C GLY A 43 5.17 -4.64 13.56
N THR A 44 4.54 -5.77 13.89
CA THR A 44 5.08 -7.12 13.63
C THR A 44 4.25 -7.84 12.57
N ALA A 45 4.85 -8.83 11.92
CA ALA A 45 4.17 -9.77 11.04
C ALA A 45 4.26 -11.17 11.62
N ARG A 46 3.25 -11.99 11.34
CA ARG A 46 3.29 -13.42 11.68
C ARG A 46 4.18 -14.16 10.69
N ALA A 47 5.13 -14.92 11.22
CA ALA A 47 5.99 -15.83 10.50
C ALA A 47 6.03 -17.18 11.25
N HIS A 48 6.95 -18.06 10.85
CA HIS A 48 7.14 -19.36 11.46
C HIS A 48 8.59 -19.51 11.92
N ASP A 49 8.79 -20.13 13.09
CA ASP A 49 10.10 -20.60 13.54
C ASP A 49 10.52 -21.89 12.81
N ASP A 50 11.68 -22.43 13.17
CA ASP A 50 12.25 -23.64 12.53
C ASP A 50 11.36 -24.87 12.77
N GLU A 51 10.62 -24.89 13.88
CA GLU A 51 9.62 -25.90 14.23
C GLU A 51 8.28 -25.71 13.52
N GLY A 52 8.11 -24.61 12.76
CA GLY A 52 6.88 -24.31 12.04
C GLY A 52 5.78 -23.71 12.90
N LEU A 53 6.08 -23.28 14.12
CA LEU A 53 5.14 -22.64 15.03
C LEU A 53 5.04 -21.14 14.75
N PRO A 54 3.88 -20.52 15.02
CA PRO A 54 3.68 -19.12 14.71
C PRO A 54 4.52 -18.26 15.66
N VAL A 55 5.21 -17.28 15.09
CA VAL A 55 6.00 -16.27 15.79
C VAL A 55 5.74 -14.88 15.22
N LEU A 56 5.95 -13.85 16.04
CA LEU A 56 5.94 -12.47 15.56
C LEU A 56 7.37 -12.06 15.21
N VAL A 57 7.57 -11.67 13.95
CA VAL A 57 8.80 -11.03 13.50
C VAL A 57 8.56 -9.53 13.38
N GLU A 58 9.52 -8.73 13.84
CA GLU A 58 9.44 -7.29 13.62
C GLU A 58 9.52 -7.03 12.11
N LEU A 59 8.54 -6.29 11.59
CA LEU A 59 8.61 -5.85 10.20
C LEU A 59 9.80 -4.90 10.11
N ALA A 60 10.85 -5.32 9.40
CA ALA A 60 11.91 -4.41 9.06
C ALA A 60 11.27 -3.21 8.34
N PRO A 61 11.59 -1.97 8.72
CA PRO A 61 11.18 -0.82 7.93
C PRO A 61 11.69 -1.04 6.51
N LEU A 62 10.85 -0.69 5.52
CA LEU A 62 11.26 -0.67 4.12
C LEU A 62 12.58 0.08 4.01
N SER A 63 13.51 -0.49 3.26
CA SER A 63 14.76 0.17 2.93
C SER A 63 14.51 1.50 2.21
N ASP A 64 15.47 2.41 2.27
CA ASP A 64 15.37 3.69 1.55
C ASP A 64 15.14 3.50 0.04
N GLU A 65 15.68 2.41 -0.53
CA GLU A 65 15.47 2.04 -1.93
C GLU A 65 14.03 1.58 -2.19
N GLU A 66 13.45 0.73 -1.34
CA GLU A 66 12.05 0.31 -1.47
C GLU A 66 11.08 1.49 -1.30
N LEU A 67 11.36 2.38 -0.33
CA LEU A 67 10.58 3.61 -0.14
C LEU A 67 10.68 4.53 -1.36
N SER A 68 11.87 4.64 -1.96
CA SER A 68 12.10 5.38 -3.19
C SER A 68 11.34 4.79 -4.37
N GLN A 69 11.31 3.46 -4.51
CA GLN A 69 10.56 2.75 -5.55
C GLN A 69 9.05 2.92 -5.38
N GLU A 70 8.51 2.73 -4.17
CA GLU A 70 7.08 2.96 -3.87
C GLU A 70 6.68 4.41 -4.20
N ALA A 71 7.52 5.37 -3.82
CA ALA A 71 7.28 6.78 -4.09
C ALA A 71 7.31 7.10 -5.60
N LYS A 72 8.29 6.59 -6.35
CA LYS A 72 8.33 6.75 -7.81
C LYS A 72 7.09 6.15 -8.47
N ALA A 73 6.73 4.92 -8.10
CA ALA A 73 5.55 4.24 -8.62
C ALA A 73 4.26 5.04 -8.34
N TRP A 74 4.11 5.59 -7.13
CA TRP A 74 2.99 6.49 -6.82
C TRP A 74 2.98 7.74 -7.71
N ARG A 75 4.14 8.36 -7.94
CA ARG A 75 4.27 9.55 -8.78
C ARG A 75 3.89 9.25 -10.23
N ASP A 76 4.33 8.12 -10.76
CA ASP A 76 3.99 7.67 -12.11
C ASP A 76 2.48 7.45 -12.23
N GLN A 77 1.86 6.70 -11.31
CA GLN A 77 0.41 6.51 -11.29
C GLN A 77 -0.37 7.83 -11.17
N ALA A 78 0.06 8.75 -10.30
CA ALA A 78 -0.59 10.05 -10.13
C ALA A 78 -0.48 10.91 -11.40
N PHE A 79 0.64 10.81 -12.11
CA PHE A 79 0.88 11.51 -13.37
C PHE A 79 0.01 10.94 -14.50
N ASP A 80 0.01 9.62 -14.67
CA ASP A 80 -0.72 8.93 -15.75
C ASP A 80 -2.24 9.12 -15.64
N ARG A 81 -2.77 9.22 -14.42
CA ARG A 81 -4.21 9.49 -14.18
C ARG A 81 -4.69 10.82 -14.76
N VAL A 82 -3.81 11.81 -14.94
CA VAL A 82 -4.22 13.18 -15.26
C VAL A 82 -3.51 13.78 -16.47
N VAL A 83 -2.44 13.16 -16.99
CA VAL A 83 -1.69 13.70 -18.14
C VAL A 83 -2.55 13.84 -19.39
N TRP A 84 -3.48 12.91 -19.61
CA TRP A 84 -4.40 12.92 -20.75
C TRP A 84 -5.34 14.14 -20.77
N LEU A 85 -5.64 14.76 -19.61
CA LEU A 85 -6.43 15.99 -19.55
C LEU A 85 -5.72 17.17 -20.22
N ARG A 86 -4.38 17.20 -20.15
CA ARG A 86 -3.58 18.21 -20.84
C ARG A 86 -3.68 18.05 -22.34
N ASP A 87 -3.56 16.80 -22.81
CA ASP A 87 -3.55 16.49 -24.23
C ASP A 87 -4.94 16.79 -24.84
N ARG A 88 -6.01 16.34 -24.17
CA ARG A 88 -7.40 16.76 -24.46
C ARG A 88 -7.54 18.28 -24.60
N HIS A 89 -7.10 19.04 -23.61
CA HIS A 89 -7.29 20.49 -23.61
C HIS A 89 -6.58 21.14 -24.81
N ARG A 90 -5.40 20.65 -25.18
CA ARG A 90 -4.69 21.11 -26.39
C ARG A 90 -5.47 20.77 -27.65
N ASP A 91 -5.98 19.55 -27.77
CA ASP A 91 -6.80 19.14 -28.91
C ASP A 91 -8.07 20.01 -29.04
N GLU A 92 -8.74 20.32 -27.93
CA GLU A 92 -9.92 21.20 -27.92
C GLU A 92 -9.60 22.61 -28.41
N VAL A 93 -8.47 23.18 -27.97
CA VAL A 93 -7.99 24.49 -28.43
C VAL A 93 -7.64 24.48 -29.92
N GLU A 94 -6.91 23.47 -30.38
CA GLU A 94 -6.53 23.32 -31.80
C GLU A 94 -7.74 23.15 -32.71
N LEU A 95 -8.78 22.46 -32.23
CA LEU A 95 -10.05 22.30 -32.92
C LEU A 95 -10.99 23.51 -32.78
N MET A 96 -10.58 24.58 -32.09
CA MET A 96 -11.39 25.75 -31.78
C MET A 96 -12.74 25.40 -31.11
N LYS A 97 -12.76 24.37 -30.26
CA LYS A 97 -13.92 23.96 -29.47
C LYS A 97 -13.91 24.66 -28.11
N THR A 98 -15.08 24.73 -27.48
CA THR A 98 -15.17 25.07 -26.05
C THR A 98 -14.41 24.02 -25.25
N THR A 99 -13.46 24.46 -24.42
CA THR A 99 -12.64 23.58 -23.60
C THR A 99 -13.44 22.99 -22.45
N THR A 100 -13.16 21.73 -22.11
CA THR A 100 -13.79 21.06 -20.95
C THR A 100 -13.29 21.65 -19.63
N LEU A 101 -12.01 22.02 -19.58
CA LEU A 101 -11.40 22.72 -18.45
C LEU A 101 -11.40 24.23 -18.68
N SER A 102 -11.66 24.99 -17.62
CA SER A 102 -11.39 26.43 -17.61
C SER A 102 -9.88 26.71 -17.65
N ASP A 103 -9.50 27.93 -18.05
CA ASP A 103 -8.08 28.34 -18.08
C ASP A 103 -7.40 28.20 -16.70
N SER A 104 -8.14 28.49 -15.62
CA SER A 104 -7.63 28.34 -14.24
C SER A 104 -7.37 26.87 -13.90
N GLU A 105 -8.32 25.98 -14.19
CA GLU A 105 -8.16 24.53 -13.95
C GLU A 105 -7.02 23.96 -14.79
N TYR A 106 -6.91 24.37 -16.06
CA TYR A 106 -5.81 23.94 -16.92
C TYR A 106 -4.45 24.42 -16.39
N GLN A 107 -4.35 25.67 -15.93
CA GLN A 107 -3.13 26.18 -15.32
C GLN A 107 -2.77 25.42 -14.03
N GLU A 108 -3.74 25.15 -13.16
CA GLU A 108 -3.55 24.33 -11.96
C GLU A 108 -3.08 22.91 -12.29
N LEU A 109 -3.65 22.29 -13.33
CA LEU A 109 -3.22 20.99 -13.84
C LEU A 109 -1.75 21.01 -14.27
N LEU A 110 -1.33 22.02 -15.03
CA LEU A 110 0.06 22.17 -15.48
C LEU A 110 1.04 22.33 -14.30
N VAL A 111 0.67 23.13 -13.31
CA VAL A 111 1.45 23.31 -12.06
C VAL A 111 1.55 21.98 -11.31
N TYR A 112 0.44 21.25 -11.17
CA TYR A 112 0.42 19.94 -10.51
C TYR A 112 1.30 18.91 -11.24
N LEU A 113 1.18 18.79 -12.56
CA LEU A 113 2.02 17.91 -13.38
C LEU A 113 3.51 18.27 -13.26
N GLN A 114 3.85 19.55 -13.19
CA GLN A 114 5.23 19.98 -12.98
C GLN A 114 5.73 19.60 -11.58
N ALA A 115 4.90 19.78 -10.54
CA ALA A 115 5.24 19.40 -9.18
C ALA A 115 5.49 17.88 -9.05
N LEU A 116 4.67 17.05 -9.71
CA LEU A 116 4.89 15.60 -9.77
C LEU A 116 6.24 15.23 -10.40
N ARG A 117 6.64 15.89 -11.49
CA ARG A 117 7.94 15.65 -12.14
C ARG A 117 9.14 16.07 -11.27
N LYS A 118 9.00 17.17 -10.53
CA LYS A 118 10.08 17.70 -9.67
C LYS A 118 10.22 16.96 -8.35
N TRP A 119 9.16 16.30 -7.87
CA TRP A 119 9.12 15.69 -6.54
C TRP A 119 10.22 14.63 -6.29
N PRO A 120 10.58 13.73 -7.23
CA PRO A 120 11.70 12.80 -7.04
C PRO A 120 13.07 13.44 -6.83
N GLN A 121 13.24 14.71 -7.22
CA GLN A 121 14.48 15.48 -7.03
C GLN A 121 14.44 16.38 -5.79
N ALA A 122 13.31 16.40 -5.08
CA ALA A 122 13.13 17.24 -3.91
C ALA A 122 13.84 16.65 -2.68
N LYS A 123 14.42 17.51 -1.83
CA LYS A 123 15.10 17.11 -0.58
C LYS A 123 14.24 16.27 0.38
N LYS A 124 12.91 16.37 0.27
CA LYS A 124 11.94 15.66 1.14
C LYS A 124 11.40 14.37 0.52
N PHE A 125 11.92 13.94 -0.62
CA PHE A 125 11.63 12.63 -1.21
C PHE A 125 12.31 11.52 -0.37
N PRO A 126 11.72 10.33 -0.16
CA PRO A 126 10.44 9.79 -0.68
C PRO A 126 9.22 10.02 0.23
N SER A 127 9.27 10.96 1.17
CA SER A 127 8.24 11.11 2.21
C SER A 127 6.83 11.31 1.64
N LYS A 128 5.85 10.50 2.10
CA LYS A 128 4.43 10.64 1.71
C LYS A 128 3.87 12.03 2.03
N ARG A 129 4.37 12.70 3.06
CA ARG A 129 3.94 14.06 3.47
C ARG A 129 4.40 15.16 2.51
N SER A 130 5.41 14.90 1.68
CA SER A 130 5.93 15.86 0.71
C SER A 130 5.33 15.70 -0.69
N ARG A 131 4.40 14.74 -0.87
CA ARG A 131 3.71 14.51 -2.14
C ARG A 131 2.99 15.78 -2.61
N PRO A 132 3.06 16.12 -3.91
CA PRO A 132 2.28 17.21 -4.47
C PRO A 132 0.79 17.03 -4.20
N LYS A 133 0.12 18.11 -3.76
CA LYS A 133 -1.33 18.09 -3.51
C LYS A 133 -2.09 18.13 -4.82
N ARG A 134 -3.03 17.20 -4.99
CA ARG A 134 -3.93 17.19 -6.15
C ARG A 134 -4.88 18.40 -6.08
N PRO A 135 -5.10 19.12 -7.20
CA PRO A 135 -6.14 20.13 -7.30
C PRO A 135 -7.52 19.59 -6.87
N ALA A 136 -8.33 20.43 -6.21
CA ALA A 136 -9.59 19.99 -5.59
C ALA A 136 -10.66 19.57 -6.61
N TRP A 137 -10.64 20.15 -7.81
CA TRP A 137 -11.57 19.85 -8.91
C TRP A 137 -11.27 18.52 -9.62
N LEU A 138 -10.07 17.96 -9.43
CA LEU A 138 -9.75 16.60 -9.87
C LEU A 138 -10.36 15.63 -8.86
N VAL A 139 -11.65 15.37 -9.02
CA VAL A 139 -12.39 14.32 -8.31
C VAL A 139 -11.85 12.95 -8.74
N ASP A 140 -11.88 11.95 -7.84
CA ASP A 140 -11.43 10.58 -8.14
C ASP A 140 -12.34 9.84 -9.12
#